data_AF-L5K0J4-F1
#
_entry.id   AF-L5K0J4-F1
#
_cell.length_a   1.000
_cell.length_b   1.000
_cell.length_c   1.000
_cell.angle_alpha   90.00
_cell.angle_beta   90.00
_cell.angle_gamma   90.00
#
_symmetry.space_group_name_H-M   'P 1'
#
loop_
_entity.id
_entity.type
_entity.pdbx_description
1 polymer ?
#
loop_
_entity_poly.entity_id
_entity_poly.type
_entity_poly.pdbx_seq_one_letter_code
_entity_poly.pdbx_strand_id
1 'polypeptide(L)'
;MHEARLTLQHPSAQRLSVAKCSAAPCTGASTVLHYSGADGSYWNAASFPNPSSYLHFSTFQGETSADISFYFKTLVPRGVFLENLGNTDFIKLELKSATDVSFSFDVGNGPVEIVVRSPSPLNDDQWHRVIAERNVKQASLQVDRLPQQTRKAPTEGHTRLELYSQLFVGGAGGQQGFLGCIRSLRMNGVTLDLEERAKVTSGFKSGCSGHCTSYGTNCENGGKCVEKYHGYSCDCSSTAYDGTFCNKVLLGERKRTAFQESFAGESFCQAPPPFRSGPHLPGSRVLAQQLL
;
A
#
# COMPACT_ATOMS: atom_id res chain seq x y z
N MET A 1 31.75 27.53 -28.25
CA MET A 1 30.56 27.95 -29.00
C MET A 1 30.06 26.76 -29.80
N HIS A 2 28.94 26.19 -29.38
CA HIS A 2 27.93 25.57 -30.24
C HIS A 2 26.70 25.37 -29.36
N GLU A 3 25.67 26.17 -29.61
CA GLU A 3 24.34 26.06 -29.01
C GLU A 3 23.55 25.01 -29.80
N ALA A 4 22.87 24.10 -29.11
CA ALA A 4 21.75 23.35 -29.66
C ALA A 4 20.49 23.76 -28.91
N ARG A 5 19.56 24.41 -29.62
CA ARG A 5 18.28 24.90 -29.12
C ARG A 5 17.21 23.87 -29.49
N LEU A 6 16.60 23.20 -28.51
CA LEU A 6 15.37 22.44 -28.70
C LEU A 6 14.22 23.22 -28.07
N THR A 7 13.33 23.75 -28.91
CA THR A 7 12.06 24.36 -28.52
C THR A 7 10.99 23.27 -28.43
N LEU A 8 10.44 23.06 -27.24
CA LEU A 8 9.16 22.34 -27.04
C LEU A 8 8.08 23.36 -26.68
N GLN A 9 7.08 23.48 -27.55
CA GLN A 9 5.83 24.21 -27.31
C GLN A 9 4.78 23.23 -26.75
N HIS A 10 4.41 23.36 -25.47
CA HIS A 10 3.02 23.49 -24.97
C HIS A 10 2.96 23.48 -23.42
N PRO A 11 1.85 23.90 -22.77
CA PRO A 11 1.91 24.87 -21.68
C PRO A 11 1.33 24.29 -20.40
N SER A 12 2.16 23.93 -19.43
CA SER A 12 1.85 23.91 -17.98
C SER A 12 2.98 23.18 -17.26
N ALA A 13 4.13 23.85 -17.11
CA ALA A 13 5.19 23.38 -16.23
C ALA A 13 5.87 24.60 -15.61
N GLN A 14 5.76 24.71 -14.28
CA GLN A 14 6.56 25.64 -13.49
C GLN A 14 8.05 25.30 -13.65
N ARG A 15 8.86 26.37 -13.71
CA ARG A 15 10.31 26.38 -13.91
C ARG A 15 11.03 25.31 -13.07
N LEU A 16 11.74 24.39 -13.71
CA LEU A 16 12.93 23.78 -13.11
C LEU A 16 14.12 24.71 -13.29
N SER A 17 14.63 25.26 -12.19
CA SER A 17 15.92 25.93 -12.14
C SER A 17 17.04 24.86 -12.07
N VAL A 18 17.95 24.88 -13.05
CA VAL A 18 19.15 24.05 -13.07
C VAL A 18 20.16 24.61 -12.06
N ALA A 19 20.53 23.84 -11.04
CA ALA A 19 21.63 24.16 -10.14
C ALA A 19 22.96 23.66 -10.74
N LYS A 20 23.95 24.54 -10.80
CA LYS A 20 25.33 24.27 -11.24
C LYS A 20 26.13 23.83 -10.01
N CYS A 21 26.55 22.58 -9.93
CA CYS A 21 27.39 22.11 -8.82
C CYS A 21 28.86 22.51 -9.05
N SER A 22 29.38 23.40 -8.20
CA SER A 22 30.82 23.62 -8.01
C SER A 22 31.24 23.10 -6.64
N ALA A 23 32.47 22.58 -6.55
CA ALA A 23 32.99 21.72 -5.48
C ALA A 23 33.04 22.34 -4.04
N ALA A 24 32.68 21.49 -3.07
CA ALA A 24 32.98 21.45 -1.61
C ALA A 24 32.51 22.59 -0.67
N PRO A 25 32.37 22.34 0.65
CA PRO A 25 31.72 21.22 1.35
C PRO A 25 30.40 21.67 2.03
N CYS A 26 29.40 20.79 2.08
CA CYS A 26 28.12 21.09 2.74
C CYS A 26 28.24 21.00 4.27
N THR A 27 28.47 22.12 4.96
CA THR A 27 28.03 22.29 6.34
C THR A 27 26.58 22.75 6.32
N GLY A 28 25.65 21.80 6.25
CA GLY A 28 24.21 22.07 6.28
C GLY A 28 23.64 21.70 7.64
N ALA A 29 23.20 22.70 8.40
CA ALA A 29 22.26 22.49 9.49
C ALA A 29 21.02 21.80 8.91
N SER A 30 20.63 20.67 9.50
CA SER A 30 19.44 19.93 9.10
C SER A 30 18.21 20.75 9.51
N THR A 31 17.74 21.62 8.61
CA THR A 31 16.43 22.25 8.78
C THR A 31 15.38 21.16 8.54
N VAL A 32 14.88 20.59 9.64
CA VAL A 32 13.66 19.78 9.62
C VAL A 32 12.56 20.67 9.07
N LEU A 33 12.16 20.43 7.82
CA LEU A 33 10.94 21.00 7.28
C LEU A 33 9.78 20.39 8.06
N HIS A 34 9.36 21.06 9.13
CA HIS A 34 8.05 20.84 9.72
C HIS A 34 7.02 21.22 8.66
N TYR A 35 6.52 20.22 7.95
CA TYR A 35 5.35 20.36 7.09
C TYR A 35 4.13 20.53 8.02
N SER A 36 3.89 21.74 8.49
CA SER A 36 2.66 22.10 9.20
C SER A 36 1.52 22.12 8.18
N GLY A 37 0.95 20.95 7.89
CA GLY A 37 -0.13 20.80 6.92
C GLY A 37 -0.49 19.38 6.50
N ALA A 38 0.08 18.34 7.11
CA ALA A 38 -0.48 16.99 7.04
C ALA A 38 -1.12 16.70 8.39
N ASP A 39 -2.45 16.62 8.44
CA ASP A 39 -3.16 16.05 9.60
C ASP A 39 -2.40 14.78 10.01
N GLY A 40 -1.94 14.70 11.26
CA GLY A 40 -1.32 13.47 11.81
C GLY A 40 -2.20 12.23 11.64
N SER A 41 -3.48 12.41 11.27
CA SER A 41 -4.42 11.33 10.97
C SER A 41 -4.09 10.49 9.72
N TYR A 42 -3.31 10.97 8.75
CA TYR A 42 -2.99 10.13 7.57
C TYR A 42 -2.05 8.96 7.91
N TRP A 43 -1.16 9.18 8.88
CA TRP A 43 -0.19 8.18 9.33
C TRP A 43 -0.73 7.27 10.43
N ASN A 44 -1.83 7.69 11.09
CA ASN A 44 -2.57 6.90 12.06
C ASN A 44 -3.08 5.59 11.41
N ALA A 45 -2.29 4.53 11.55
CA ALA A 45 -2.49 3.25 10.89
C ALA A 45 -2.17 2.09 11.84
N ALA A 46 -2.82 0.95 11.60
CA ALA A 46 -2.54 -0.31 12.28
C ALA A 46 -2.51 -1.46 11.27
N SER A 47 -1.63 -2.42 11.52
CA SER A 47 -1.57 -3.70 10.80
C SER A 47 -2.34 -4.77 11.57
N PHE A 48 -3.17 -5.54 10.85
CA PHE A 48 -3.99 -6.65 11.32
C PHE A 48 -3.37 -7.96 10.84
N PRO A 49 -2.55 -8.62 11.68
CA PRO A 49 -1.68 -9.71 11.23
C PRO A 49 -2.34 -11.09 11.34
N ASN A 50 -3.56 -11.21 11.85
CA ASN A 50 -4.29 -12.47 11.95
C ASN A 50 -5.80 -12.27 11.68
N PRO A 51 -6.51 -13.17 10.97
CA PRO A 51 -7.94 -13.00 10.73
C PRO A 51 -8.81 -13.10 11.99
N SER A 52 -8.25 -13.54 13.13
CA SER A 52 -8.92 -13.51 14.43
C SER A 52 -8.50 -12.34 15.30
N SER A 53 -7.61 -11.46 14.82
CA SER A 53 -7.17 -10.27 15.55
C SER A 53 -8.11 -9.10 15.29
N TYR A 54 -8.40 -8.30 16.32
CA TYR A 54 -9.20 -7.08 16.21
C TYR A 54 -8.76 -6.06 17.28
N LEU A 55 -9.00 -4.78 17.00
CA LEU A 55 -8.87 -3.69 17.96
C LEU A 55 -10.27 -3.27 18.42
N HIS A 56 -10.41 -3.01 19.71
CA HIS A 56 -11.69 -2.56 20.29
C HIS A 56 -11.67 -1.05 20.52
N PHE A 57 -12.79 -0.37 20.32
CA PHE A 57 -13.00 1.02 20.68
C PHE A 57 -14.29 1.18 21.48
N SER A 58 -14.50 2.36 22.05
CA SER A 58 -15.78 2.71 22.65
C SER A 58 -16.92 2.51 21.66
N THR A 59 -18.10 2.16 22.17
CA THR A 59 -19.32 2.03 21.37
C THR A 59 -19.56 3.26 20.52
N PHE A 60 -19.84 3.03 19.24
CA PHE A 60 -20.08 4.10 18.28
C PHE A 60 -21.37 4.86 18.60
N GLN A 61 -21.25 6.18 18.73
CA GLN A 61 -22.37 7.09 19.00
C GLN A 61 -22.90 7.65 17.68
N GLY A 62 -23.73 6.87 16.97
CA GLY A 62 -24.23 7.18 15.63
C GLY A 62 -25.71 6.90 15.42
N GLU A 63 -26.51 7.26 16.41
CA GLU A 63 -27.93 6.91 16.51
C GLU A 63 -28.75 7.34 15.28
N THR A 64 -28.66 8.62 14.87
CA THR A 64 -29.41 9.17 13.73
C THR A 64 -28.55 9.38 12.49
N SER A 65 -27.22 9.38 12.64
CA SER A 65 -26.28 9.52 11.53
C SER A 65 -24.97 8.78 11.79
N ALA A 66 -24.41 8.22 10.72
CA ALA A 66 -23.07 7.69 10.67
C ALA A 66 -22.31 8.27 9.48
N ASP A 67 -21.14 8.84 9.72
CA ASP A 67 -20.14 9.22 8.71
C ASP A 67 -18.88 8.43 9.06
N ILE A 68 -18.55 7.43 8.24
CA ILE A 68 -17.42 6.55 8.45
C ILE A 68 -16.50 6.67 7.24
N SER A 69 -15.23 6.97 7.47
CA SER A 69 -14.23 6.93 6.41
C SER A 69 -12.90 6.35 6.89
N PHE A 70 -12.24 5.60 6.02
CA PHE A 70 -10.92 5.04 6.27
C PHE A 70 -10.25 4.67 4.96
N TYR A 71 -8.99 4.28 5.06
CA TYR A 71 -8.31 3.58 3.98
C TYR A 71 -7.94 2.17 4.42
N PHE A 72 -7.98 1.22 3.49
CA PHE A 72 -7.48 -0.13 3.71
C PHE A 72 -6.47 -0.53 2.65
N LYS A 73 -5.61 -1.49 2.99
CA LYS A 73 -4.63 -2.12 2.10
C LYS A 73 -4.55 -3.60 2.43
N THR A 74 -4.73 -4.47 1.45
CA THR A 74 -4.73 -5.93 1.68
C THR A 74 -4.30 -6.71 0.45
N LEU A 75 -3.89 -7.97 0.67
CA LEU A 75 -3.69 -9.00 -0.35
C LEU A 75 -4.80 -10.06 -0.33
N VAL A 76 -5.68 -10.02 0.68
CA VAL A 76 -6.70 -11.05 0.93
C VAL A 76 -8.05 -10.57 0.38
N PRO A 77 -8.81 -11.45 -0.30
CA PRO A 77 -10.02 -11.03 -1.01
C PRO A 77 -11.22 -10.81 -0.09
N ARG A 78 -11.14 -11.10 1.22
CA ARG A 78 -12.27 -11.04 2.15
C ARG A 78 -11.83 -10.66 3.55
N GLY A 79 -12.70 -9.97 4.28
CA GLY A 79 -12.54 -9.71 5.71
C GLY A 79 -13.40 -8.55 6.21
N VAL A 80 -13.79 -8.60 7.48
CA VAL A 80 -14.59 -7.55 8.12
C VAL A 80 -13.71 -6.41 8.63
N PHE A 81 -13.94 -5.20 8.12
CA PHE A 81 -13.18 -4.00 8.50
C PHE A 81 -13.59 -3.48 9.86
N LEU A 82 -14.89 -3.43 10.14
CA LEU A 82 -15.41 -3.04 11.44
C LEU A 82 -16.84 -3.55 11.64
N GLU A 83 -17.19 -3.74 12.91
CA GLU A 83 -18.51 -4.16 13.36
C GLU A 83 -18.82 -3.54 14.73
N ASN A 84 -20.04 -3.02 14.89
CA ASN A 84 -20.60 -2.70 16.19
C ASN A 84 -22.01 -3.31 16.27
N LEU A 85 -22.30 -4.02 17.36
CA LEU A 85 -23.55 -4.72 17.59
C LEU A 85 -24.41 -4.00 18.65
N GLY A 86 -25.71 -4.00 18.38
CA GLY A 86 -26.82 -3.78 19.31
C GLY A 86 -27.58 -5.09 19.50
N ASN A 87 -28.87 -5.01 19.85
CA ASN A 87 -29.69 -6.18 20.17
C ASN A 87 -30.09 -6.90 18.89
N THR A 88 -30.84 -6.17 18.07
CA THR A 88 -31.14 -6.46 16.67
C THR A 88 -30.29 -5.60 15.73
N ASP A 89 -29.92 -4.44 16.22
CA ASP A 89 -29.24 -3.40 15.46
C ASP A 89 -27.78 -3.76 15.24
N PHE A 90 -27.24 -3.35 14.11
CA PHE A 90 -25.80 -3.46 13.87
C PHE A 90 -25.36 -2.45 12.81
N ILE A 91 -24.05 -2.24 12.76
CA ILE A 91 -23.40 -1.55 11.65
C ILE A 91 -22.10 -2.29 11.32
N LYS A 92 -21.89 -2.57 10.03
CA LYS A 92 -20.77 -3.39 9.55
C LYS A 92 -20.27 -2.93 8.19
N LEU A 93 -18.94 -2.88 8.05
CA LEU A 93 -18.24 -2.67 6.78
C LEU A 93 -17.30 -3.84 6.53
N GLU A 94 -17.33 -4.40 5.32
CA GLU A 94 -16.51 -5.56 4.97
C GLU A 94 -16.11 -5.60 3.49
N LEU A 95 -15.00 -6.29 3.22
CA LEU A 95 -14.63 -6.74 1.89
C LEU A 95 -15.27 -8.13 1.69
N LYS A 96 -16.31 -8.24 0.86
CA LYS A 96 -17.03 -9.50 0.62
C LYS A 96 -16.35 -10.39 -0.42
N SER A 97 -15.64 -9.77 -1.35
CA SER A 97 -14.85 -10.42 -2.39
C SER A 97 -13.72 -9.49 -2.80
N ALA A 98 -12.80 -9.98 -3.64
CA ALA A 98 -11.71 -9.17 -4.17
C ALA A 98 -12.20 -7.84 -4.81
N THR A 99 -13.46 -7.76 -5.25
CA THR A 99 -14.00 -6.59 -5.95
C THR A 99 -15.18 -5.93 -5.24
N ASP A 100 -15.78 -6.56 -4.22
CA ASP A 100 -17.02 -6.09 -3.61
C ASP A 100 -16.78 -5.59 -2.17
N VAL A 101 -17.01 -4.31 -1.93
CA VAL A 101 -17.08 -3.73 -0.57
C VAL A 101 -18.54 -3.55 -0.20
N SER A 102 -18.91 -3.95 1.01
CA SER A 102 -20.27 -3.88 1.53
C SER A 102 -20.37 -3.02 2.77
N PHE A 103 -21.43 -2.20 2.82
CA PHE A 103 -21.91 -1.50 3.99
C PHE A 103 -23.28 -2.06 4.36
N SER A 104 -23.39 -2.61 5.57
CA SER A 104 -24.62 -3.20 6.07
C SER A 104 -24.96 -2.70 7.46
N PHE A 105 -26.26 -2.56 7.72
CA PHE A 105 -26.77 -2.13 9.01
C PHE A 105 -28.21 -2.60 9.22
N ASP A 106 -28.61 -2.73 10.48
CA ASP A 106 -30.00 -2.90 10.89
C ASP A 106 -30.31 -1.88 11.99
N VAL A 107 -31.50 -1.30 11.92
CA VAL A 107 -32.00 -0.27 12.83
C VAL A 107 -33.35 -0.67 13.43
N GLY A 108 -33.71 -1.96 13.34
CA GLY A 108 -34.97 -2.52 13.81
C GLY A 108 -36.00 -2.81 12.70
N ASN A 109 -35.72 -2.48 11.44
CA ASN A 109 -36.59 -2.77 10.30
C ASN A 109 -36.08 -3.94 9.43
N GLY A 110 -35.04 -4.65 9.88
CA GLY A 110 -34.35 -5.67 9.14
C GLY A 110 -33.08 -5.16 8.44
N PRO A 111 -32.18 -6.06 8.04
CA PRO A 111 -30.87 -5.71 7.54
C PRO A 111 -30.95 -5.05 6.15
N VAL A 112 -30.24 -3.94 6.02
CA VAL A 112 -30.00 -3.22 4.78
C VAL A 112 -28.55 -3.42 4.35
N GLU A 113 -28.33 -3.68 3.07
CA GLU A 113 -26.99 -3.83 2.49
C GLU A 113 -26.84 -2.92 1.26
N ILE A 114 -25.69 -2.25 1.14
CA ILE A 114 -25.22 -1.48 -0.02
C ILE A 114 -23.87 -2.05 -0.42
N VAL A 115 -23.71 -2.41 -1.70
CA VAL A 115 -22.47 -2.97 -2.23
C VAL A 115 -21.93 -2.08 -3.34
N VAL A 116 -20.65 -1.72 -3.26
CA VAL A 116 -19.90 -1.11 -4.37
C VAL A 116 -19.03 -2.20 -4.99
N ARG A 117 -19.20 -2.40 -6.30
CA ARG A 117 -18.38 -3.34 -7.09
C ARG A 117 -17.32 -2.57 -7.88
N SER A 118 -16.06 -2.88 -7.60
CA SER A 118 -14.91 -2.39 -8.35
C SER A 118 -14.72 -3.20 -9.65
N PRO A 119 -14.34 -2.55 -10.77
CA PRO A 119 -13.98 -3.26 -12.00
C PRO A 119 -12.65 -4.02 -11.89
N SER A 120 -11.79 -3.64 -10.92
CA SER A 120 -10.51 -4.28 -10.64
C SER A 120 -10.45 -4.80 -9.20
N PRO A 121 -9.65 -5.86 -8.93
CA PRO A 121 -9.44 -6.34 -7.56
C PRO A 121 -8.89 -5.22 -6.65
N LEU A 122 -9.41 -5.15 -5.43
CA LEU A 122 -9.06 -4.22 -4.34
C LEU A 122 -8.08 -4.85 -3.33
N ASN A 123 -7.66 -6.09 -3.58
CA ASN A 123 -6.66 -6.81 -2.81
C ASN A 123 -5.30 -6.81 -3.53
N ASP A 124 -4.90 -5.65 -4.06
CA ASP A 124 -3.73 -5.40 -4.90
C ASP A 124 -2.53 -4.81 -4.13
N ASP A 125 -2.60 -4.84 -2.80
CA ASP A 125 -1.65 -4.19 -1.88
C ASP A 125 -1.52 -2.66 -2.06
N GLN A 126 -2.52 -2.01 -2.65
CA GLN A 126 -2.63 -0.55 -2.69
C GLN A 126 -3.64 -0.03 -1.66
N TRP A 127 -3.53 1.27 -1.37
CA TRP A 127 -4.46 1.93 -0.46
C TRP A 127 -5.75 2.29 -1.18
N HIS A 128 -6.85 1.72 -0.74
CA HIS A 128 -8.20 2.05 -1.18
C HIS A 128 -8.94 2.85 -0.11
N ARG A 129 -9.72 3.84 -0.52
CA ARG A 129 -10.53 4.67 0.38
C ARG A 129 -11.96 4.16 0.42
N VAL A 130 -12.53 4.06 1.61
CA VAL A 130 -13.95 3.76 1.82
C VAL A 130 -14.61 4.93 2.53
N ILE A 131 -15.78 5.34 2.04
CA ILE A 131 -16.69 6.27 2.71
C ILE A 131 -18.05 5.61 2.81
N ALA A 132 -18.58 5.50 4.02
CA ALA A 132 -19.92 5.02 4.28
C ALA A 132 -20.67 6.07 5.08
N GLU A 133 -21.82 6.46 4.58
CA GLU A 133 -22.68 7.46 5.21
C GLU A 133 -24.06 6.87 5.44
N ARG A 134 -24.68 7.21 6.57
CA ARG A 134 -26.06 6.91 6.90
C ARG A 134 -26.65 8.13 7.58
N ASN A 135 -27.87 8.49 7.20
CA ASN A 135 -28.73 9.39 7.95
C ASN A 135 -30.17 8.89 7.90
N VAL A 136 -31.10 9.63 8.50
CA VAL A 136 -32.52 9.27 8.56
C VAL A 136 -33.22 9.21 7.18
N LYS A 137 -32.62 9.76 6.12
CA LYS A 137 -33.21 9.80 4.77
C LYS A 137 -32.61 8.75 3.84
N GLN A 138 -31.33 8.45 3.98
CA GLN A 138 -30.61 7.54 3.09
C GLN A 138 -29.32 7.02 3.72
N ALA A 139 -28.80 5.95 3.12
CA ALA A 139 -27.45 5.48 3.34
C ALA A 139 -26.70 5.40 1.99
N SER A 140 -25.38 5.51 2.04
CA SER A 140 -24.53 5.40 0.86
C SER A 140 -23.16 4.83 1.14
N LEU A 141 -22.55 4.27 0.10
CA LEU A 141 -21.22 3.72 0.11
C LEU A 141 -20.46 4.21 -1.13
N GLN A 142 -19.21 4.63 -0.92
CA GLN A 142 -18.27 4.97 -1.97
C GLN A 142 -16.93 4.28 -1.70
N VAL A 143 -16.34 3.73 -2.75
CA VAL A 143 -14.99 3.17 -2.74
C VAL A 143 -14.16 3.90 -3.78
N ASP A 144 -13.01 4.42 -3.36
CA ASP A 144 -12.12 5.26 -4.17
C ASP A 144 -12.87 6.40 -4.88
N ARG A 145 -12.80 6.42 -6.21
CA ARG A 145 -13.49 7.37 -7.09
C ARG A 145 -14.64 6.72 -7.85
N LEU A 146 -15.06 5.52 -7.44
CA LEU A 146 -16.18 4.83 -8.07
C LEU A 146 -17.50 5.57 -7.78
N PRO A 147 -18.53 5.41 -8.63
CA PRO A 147 -19.84 6.01 -8.41
C PRO A 147 -20.42 5.58 -7.06
N GLN A 148 -20.78 6.57 -6.24
CA GLN A 148 -21.42 6.36 -4.94
C GLN A 148 -22.75 5.62 -5.12
N GLN A 149 -22.91 4.53 -4.37
CA GLN A 149 -24.16 3.78 -4.31
C GLN A 149 -25.00 4.29 -3.15
N THR A 150 -26.28 4.54 -3.39
CA THR A 150 -27.19 5.13 -2.39
C THR A 150 -28.45 4.29 -2.27
N ARG A 151 -28.95 4.15 -1.05
CA ARG A 151 -30.20 3.47 -0.73
C ARG A 151 -31.03 4.37 0.17
N LYS A 152 -32.26 4.66 -0.25
CA LYS A 152 -33.19 5.46 0.55
C LYS A 152 -33.61 4.69 1.80
N ALA A 153 -33.77 5.42 2.90
CA ALA A 153 -34.38 4.87 4.10
C ALA A 153 -35.86 4.55 3.82
N PRO A 154 -36.42 3.48 4.42
CA PRO A 154 -37.86 3.25 4.41
C PRO A 154 -38.62 4.47 4.94
N THR A 155 -39.79 4.76 4.35
CA THR A 155 -40.66 5.89 4.76
C THR A 155 -41.28 5.69 6.14
N GLU A 156 -41.39 4.44 6.58
CA GLU A 156 -41.93 4.05 7.88
C GLU A 156 -40.93 3.12 8.58
N GLY A 157 -40.86 3.21 9.91
CA GLY A 157 -40.04 2.32 10.73
C GLY A 157 -39.06 3.05 11.64
N HIS A 158 -38.22 2.26 12.31
CA HIS A 158 -37.20 2.75 13.22
C HIS A 158 -36.09 3.50 12.48
N THR A 159 -35.63 4.61 13.06
CA THR A 159 -34.58 5.47 12.49
C THR A 159 -33.35 5.57 13.36
N ARG A 160 -33.42 5.10 14.60
CA ARG A 160 -32.35 5.15 15.59
C ARG A 160 -31.56 3.85 15.53
N LEU A 161 -30.24 3.96 15.47
CA LEU A 161 -29.30 2.85 15.56
C LEU A 161 -28.85 2.71 17.01
N GLU A 162 -29.35 1.70 17.71
CA GLU A 162 -29.08 1.46 19.13
C GLU A 162 -27.98 0.41 19.33
N LEU A 163 -26.74 0.86 19.56
CA LEU A 163 -25.58 0.01 19.75
C LEU A 163 -25.15 -0.03 21.22
N TYR A 164 -24.71 -1.20 21.69
CA TYR A 164 -24.21 -1.36 23.06
C TYR A 164 -22.87 -2.09 23.15
N SER A 165 -22.48 -2.86 22.13
CA SER A 165 -21.19 -3.52 22.15
C SER A 165 -20.07 -2.50 21.98
N GLN A 166 -18.84 -2.90 22.31
CA GLN A 166 -17.66 -2.19 21.83
C GLN A 166 -17.63 -2.24 20.30
N LEU A 167 -17.02 -1.22 19.70
CA LEU A 167 -16.72 -1.22 18.27
C LEU A 167 -15.51 -2.12 18.03
N PHE A 168 -15.66 -3.13 17.19
CA PHE A 168 -14.57 -3.98 16.72
C PHE A 168 -14.06 -3.43 15.40
N VAL A 169 -12.74 -3.25 15.29
CA VAL A 169 -12.04 -2.87 14.07
C VAL A 169 -11.09 -4.01 13.70
N GLY A 170 -11.12 -4.42 12.44
CA GLY A 170 -10.38 -5.54 11.91
C GLY A 170 -10.98 -6.91 12.19
N GLY A 171 -12.17 -6.99 12.77
CA GLY A 171 -12.83 -8.25 13.07
C GLY A 171 -14.31 -8.07 13.40
N ALA A 172 -14.99 -9.21 13.47
CA ALA A 172 -16.40 -9.34 13.81
C ALA A 172 -16.63 -10.63 14.60
N GLY A 173 -17.68 -10.66 15.40
CA GLY A 173 -18.07 -11.86 16.14
C GLY A 173 -18.42 -13.00 15.18
N GLY A 174 -17.60 -14.06 15.15
CA GLY A 174 -17.90 -15.29 14.40
C GLY A 174 -17.63 -15.26 12.89
N GLN A 175 -17.00 -14.21 12.35
CA GLN A 175 -16.59 -14.13 10.94
C GLN A 175 -15.08 -13.96 10.78
N GLN A 176 -14.57 -14.18 9.57
CA GLN A 176 -13.17 -13.90 9.25
C GLN A 176 -12.91 -12.39 9.34
N GLY A 177 -12.04 -11.97 10.26
CA GLY A 177 -11.62 -10.59 10.40
C GLY A 177 -10.74 -10.12 9.24
N PHE A 178 -10.56 -8.80 9.18
CA PHE A 178 -9.72 -8.17 8.19
C PHE A 178 -8.24 -8.45 8.44
N LEU A 179 -7.53 -8.54 7.33
CA LEU A 179 -6.13 -8.85 7.27
C LEU A 179 -5.48 -7.84 6.33
N GLY A 180 -4.46 -7.15 6.81
CA GLY A 180 -3.83 -6.05 6.08
C GLY A 180 -3.70 -4.83 6.96
N CYS A 181 -3.85 -3.63 6.39
CA CYS A 181 -3.74 -2.39 7.13
C CYS A 181 -5.01 -1.55 7.03
N ILE A 182 -5.35 -0.86 8.11
CA ILE A 182 -6.36 0.20 8.14
C ILE A 182 -5.66 1.48 8.60
N ARG A 183 -6.02 2.61 8.02
CA ARG A 183 -5.54 3.94 8.45
C ARG A 183 -6.60 5.01 8.33
N SER A 184 -6.35 6.13 9.01
CA SER A 184 -7.19 7.32 8.97
C SER A 184 -8.66 7.03 9.28
N LEU A 185 -8.93 6.07 10.17
CA LEU A 185 -10.30 5.71 10.52
C LEU A 185 -10.96 6.88 11.27
N ARG A 186 -12.00 7.41 10.65
CA ARG A 186 -12.85 8.48 11.19
C ARG A 186 -14.27 7.98 11.29
N MET A 187 -14.93 8.32 12.39
CA MET A 187 -16.34 8.05 12.64
C MET A 187 -17.00 9.29 13.24
N ASN A 188 -18.01 9.84 12.57
CA ASN A 188 -18.71 11.08 12.96
C ASN A 188 -17.75 12.24 13.26
N GLY A 189 -16.74 12.43 12.40
CA GLY A 189 -15.71 13.45 12.56
C GLY A 189 -14.64 13.16 13.61
N VAL A 190 -14.80 12.12 14.43
CA VAL A 190 -13.78 11.68 15.41
C VAL A 190 -12.79 10.75 14.76
N THR A 191 -11.50 11.07 14.84
CA THR A 191 -10.42 10.16 14.41
C THR A 191 -10.14 9.15 15.51
N LEU A 192 -10.25 7.86 15.20
CA LEU A 192 -9.91 6.77 16.13
C LEU A 192 -8.41 6.52 16.05
N ASP A 193 -7.69 6.62 17.16
CA ASP A 193 -6.24 6.41 17.20
C ASP A 193 -5.90 4.91 17.11
N LEU A 194 -5.72 4.43 15.88
CA LEU A 194 -5.34 3.06 15.57
C LEU A 194 -3.90 2.79 15.98
N GLU A 195 -3.02 3.79 15.87
CA GLU A 195 -1.60 3.65 16.13
C GLU A 195 -1.33 3.38 17.60
N GLU A 196 -1.81 4.25 18.49
CA GLU A 196 -1.66 4.09 19.93
C GLU A 196 -2.39 2.84 20.41
N ARG A 197 -3.58 2.56 19.85
CA ARG A 197 -4.33 1.34 20.19
C ARG A 197 -3.59 0.07 19.80
N ALA A 198 -2.91 0.06 18.66
CA ALA A 198 -2.07 -1.05 18.22
C ALA A 198 -0.82 -1.22 19.09
N LYS A 199 -0.16 -0.13 19.51
CA LYS A 199 1.04 -0.17 20.39
C LYS A 199 0.78 -0.88 21.71
N VAL A 200 -0.40 -0.65 22.30
CA VAL A 200 -0.76 -1.20 23.62
C VAL A 200 -1.44 -2.57 23.55
N THR A 201 -1.70 -3.10 22.35
CA THR A 201 -2.38 -4.39 22.16
C THR A 201 -1.38 -5.44 21.69
N SER A 202 -1.21 -6.51 22.48
CA SER A 202 -0.28 -7.60 22.16
C SER A 202 -0.58 -8.23 20.79
N GLY A 203 0.44 -8.40 19.96
CA GLY A 203 0.32 -9.02 18.64
C GLY A 203 -0.05 -8.04 17.52
N PHE A 204 -0.31 -6.77 17.81
CA PHE A 204 -0.51 -5.73 16.81
C PHE A 204 0.79 -4.96 16.51
N LYS A 205 0.83 -4.33 15.33
CA LYS A 205 1.90 -3.41 14.94
C LYS A 205 1.30 -2.06 14.57
N SER A 206 1.83 -1.01 15.17
CA SER A 206 1.55 0.37 14.76
C SER A 206 2.11 0.63 13.37
N GLY A 207 1.37 1.40 12.58
CA GLY A 207 1.74 1.71 11.20
C GLY A 207 1.37 0.60 10.21
N CYS A 208 1.80 0.83 8.97
CA CYS A 208 1.66 -0.11 7.86
C CYS A 208 2.93 -0.06 7.01
N SER A 209 4.04 -0.49 7.60
CA SER A 209 5.29 -0.72 6.87
C SER A 209 5.25 -2.13 6.30
N GLY A 210 5.21 -2.24 4.97
CA GLY A 210 5.38 -3.51 4.28
C GLY A 210 6.75 -4.12 4.56
N HIS A 211 6.87 -5.44 4.43
CA HIS A 211 8.13 -6.13 4.64
C HIS A 211 9.15 -5.76 3.55
N CYS A 212 8.74 -5.48 2.32
CA CYS A 212 9.62 -5.09 1.23
C CYS A 212 10.27 -3.71 1.42
N THR A 213 9.63 -2.78 2.15
CA THR A 213 10.28 -1.50 2.46
C THR A 213 11.50 -1.67 3.38
N SER A 214 11.44 -2.64 4.30
CA SER A 214 12.53 -2.87 5.27
C SER A 214 13.48 -3.99 4.86
N TYR A 215 12.97 -5.02 4.20
CA TYR A 215 13.68 -6.26 3.88
C TYR A 215 13.79 -6.53 2.38
N GLY A 216 13.27 -5.65 1.52
CA GLY A 216 13.31 -5.85 0.07
C GLY A 216 14.73 -5.86 -0.49
N THR A 217 15.67 -5.20 0.19
CA THR A 217 17.11 -5.27 -0.12
C THR A 217 17.71 -6.66 0.06
N ASN A 218 17.02 -7.58 0.75
CA ASN A 218 17.45 -8.96 0.90
C ASN A 218 17.16 -9.80 -0.35
N CYS A 219 16.40 -9.29 -1.32
CA CYS A 219 16.27 -9.91 -2.64
C CYS A 219 17.48 -9.56 -3.48
N GLU A 220 18.41 -10.51 -3.61
CA GLU A 220 19.67 -10.31 -4.33
C GLU A 220 19.49 -10.42 -5.85
N ASN A 221 20.54 -10.06 -6.60
CA ASN A 221 20.67 -10.31 -8.03
C ASN A 221 19.50 -9.79 -8.91
N GLY A 222 18.89 -8.68 -8.51
CA GLY A 222 17.76 -8.08 -9.22
C GLY A 222 16.43 -8.78 -9.00
N GLY A 223 16.32 -9.67 -8.01
CA GLY A 223 15.06 -10.28 -7.60
C GLY A 223 14.06 -9.24 -7.10
N LYS A 224 12.80 -9.37 -7.50
CA LYS A 224 11.73 -8.43 -7.09
C LYS A 224 11.18 -8.84 -5.72
N CYS A 225 11.25 -7.95 -4.73
CA CYS A 225 10.54 -8.19 -3.47
C CYS A 225 9.03 -8.14 -3.69
N VAL A 226 8.34 -9.19 -3.24
CA VAL A 226 6.89 -9.33 -3.29
C VAL A 226 6.39 -9.42 -1.86
N GLU A 227 5.52 -8.47 -1.49
CA GLU A 227 4.84 -8.48 -0.20
C GLU A 227 4.02 -9.77 -0.05
N LYS A 228 4.12 -10.36 1.13
CA LYS A 228 3.31 -11.51 1.52
C LYS A 228 2.61 -11.16 2.81
N TYR A 229 1.52 -11.86 3.08
CA TYR A 229 0.75 -11.62 4.28
C TYR A 229 1.57 -11.84 5.57
N HIS A 230 2.36 -12.92 5.66
CA HIS A 230 3.25 -13.20 6.79
C HIS A 230 4.74 -12.93 6.44
N GLY A 231 5.04 -11.84 5.74
CA GLY A 231 6.43 -11.50 5.41
C GLY A 231 6.60 -10.95 4.01
N TYR A 232 7.66 -11.40 3.36
CA TYR A 232 7.94 -11.10 1.97
C TYR A 232 8.55 -12.34 1.31
N SER A 233 8.54 -12.36 -0.01
CA SER A 233 9.29 -13.33 -0.81
C SER A 233 10.01 -12.61 -1.93
N CYS A 234 11.12 -13.18 -2.41
CA CYS A 234 11.79 -12.67 -3.60
C CYS A 234 11.30 -13.44 -4.83
N ASP A 235 10.75 -12.72 -5.80
CA ASP A 235 10.46 -13.25 -7.13
C ASP A 235 11.72 -13.18 -7.99
N CYS A 236 12.32 -14.34 -8.20
CA CYS A 236 13.55 -14.51 -8.98
C CYS A 236 13.28 -14.85 -10.45
N SER A 237 12.01 -14.91 -10.89
CA SER A 237 11.62 -15.45 -12.21
C SER A 237 12.19 -14.67 -13.40
N SER A 238 12.50 -13.38 -13.21
CA SER A 238 13.15 -12.51 -14.18
C SER A 238 14.68 -12.47 -14.03
N THR A 239 15.28 -13.36 -13.24
CA THR A 239 16.72 -13.40 -12.95
C THR A 239 17.31 -14.75 -13.36
N ALA A 240 18.64 -14.85 -13.41
CA ALA A 240 19.36 -16.12 -13.60
C ALA A 240 19.57 -16.91 -12.28
N TYR A 241 18.91 -16.47 -11.21
CA TYR A 241 19.08 -16.96 -9.85
C TYR A 241 17.78 -17.53 -9.31
N ASP A 242 17.89 -18.37 -8.28
CA ASP A 242 16.82 -19.03 -7.56
C ASP A 242 17.15 -19.04 -6.06
N GLY A 243 16.29 -19.67 -5.26
CA GLY A 243 16.35 -19.66 -3.81
C GLY A 243 15.54 -18.51 -3.21
N THR A 244 15.35 -18.57 -1.89
CA THR A 244 14.46 -17.65 -1.14
C THR A 244 14.82 -16.17 -1.29
N PHE A 245 16.09 -15.88 -1.56
CA PHE A 245 16.65 -14.54 -1.69
C PHE A 245 17.30 -14.30 -3.07
N CYS A 246 17.02 -15.16 -4.04
CA CYS A 246 17.64 -15.12 -5.38
C CYS A 246 19.18 -15.17 -5.33
N ASN A 247 19.73 -15.98 -4.43
CA ASN A 247 21.17 -16.09 -4.17
C ASN A 247 21.79 -17.40 -4.67
N LYS A 248 21.01 -18.29 -5.30
CA LYS A 248 21.50 -19.55 -5.86
C LYS A 248 21.51 -19.45 -7.38
N VAL A 249 22.67 -19.65 -8.00
CA VAL A 249 22.75 -19.72 -9.46
C VAL A 249 21.96 -20.94 -9.96
N LEU A 250 21.13 -20.75 -10.98
CA LEU A 250 20.48 -21.86 -11.66
C LEU A 250 21.51 -22.67 -12.46
N LEU A 251 22.09 -23.69 -11.83
CA LEU A 251 22.97 -24.66 -12.49
C LEU A 251 22.10 -25.67 -13.25
N GLY A 252 21.70 -25.32 -14.48
CA GLY A 252 21.02 -26.25 -15.38
C GLY A 252 20.39 -25.57 -16.59
N GLU A 253 20.53 -26.18 -17.76
CA GLU A 253 20.15 -25.68 -19.10
C GLU A 253 18.65 -25.47 -19.36
N ARG A 254 17.84 -25.06 -18.36
CA ARG A 254 16.41 -24.81 -18.52
C ARG A 254 16.02 -23.36 -18.20
N LYS A 255 16.52 -22.48 -19.06
CA LYS A 255 15.77 -21.48 -19.87
C LYS A 255 16.75 -20.39 -20.33
N ARG A 256 17.59 -20.71 -21.32
CA ARG A 256 18.26 -19.70 -22.16
C ARG A 256 17.25 -18.83 -22.93
N THR A 257 15.98 -19.19 -22.98
CA THR A 257 14.95 -18.52 -23.76
C THR A 257 14.37 -17.24 -23.14
N ALA A 258 14.59 -16.94 -21.85
CA ALA A 258 14.09 -15.69 -21.24
C ALA A 258 15.15 -14.57 -21.22
N PHE A 259 16.44 -14.92 -21.16
CA PHE A 259 17.53 -13.93 -21.11
C PHE A 259 17.94 -13.41 -22.50
N GLN A 260 17.57 -14.11 -23.56
CA GLN A 260 17.99 -13.79 -24.93
C GLN A 260 17.13 -12.70 -25.59
N GLU A 261 15.93 -12.42 -25.05
CA GLU A 261 15.06 -11.33 -25.56
C GLU A 261 15.46 -9.95 -25.01
N SER A 262 16.17 -9.86 -23.88
CA SER A 262 16.60 -8.57 -23.31
C SER A 262 17.88 -8.00 -23.94
N PHE A 263 18.63 -8.78 -24.70
CA PHE A 263 19.88 -8.35 -25.35
C PHE A 263 19.75 -8.17 -26.87
N ALA A 264 18.54 -8.24 -27.43
CA ALA A 264 18.30 -8.08 -28.87
C ALA A 264 18.13 -6.60 -29.31
N GLY A 265 18.41 -5.62 -28.44
CA GLY A 265 18.15 -4.20 -28.70
C GLY A 265 19.29 -3.22 -28.42
N GLU A 266 20.43 -3.65 -27.88
CA GLU A 266 21.57 -2.75 -27.62
C GLU A 266 22.69 -3.04 -28.61
N SER A 267 22.89 -2.09 -29.53
CA SER A 267 24.08 -1.96 -30.36
C SER A 267 25.29 -1.74 -29.46
N PHE A 268 26.00 -2.82 -29.14
CA PHE A 268 27.33 -2.73 -28.55
C PHE A 268 28.26 -1.97 -29.51
N CYS A 269 28.86 -0.89 -29.03
CA CYS A 269 30.05 -0.32 -29.65
C CYS A 269 31.13 -1.40 -29.68
N GLN A 270 31.49 -1.86 -30.88
CA GLN A 270 32.69 -2.67 -31.09
C GLN A 270 33.90 -1.88 -30.62
N ALA A 271 34.65 -2.44 -29.67
CA ALA A 271 35.99 -1.96 -29.37
C ALA A 271 36.83 -2.03 -30.67
N PRO A 272 37.64 -1.00 -30.98
CA PRO A 272 38.54 -1.07 -32.12
C PRO A 272 39.58 -2.18 -31.92
N PRO A 273 40.11 -2.77 -33.00
CA PRO A 273 41.07 -3.86 -32.92
C PRO A 273 42.38 -3.39 -32.26
N PRO A 274 43.17 -4.32 -31.67
CA PRO A 274 44.42 -3.96 -31.02
C PRO A 274 45.41 -3.38 -32.03
N PHE A 275 45.95 -2.21 -31.73
CA PHE A 275 47.04 -1.61 -32.49
C PHE A 275 48.28 -2.52 -32.42
N ARG A 276 48.87 -2.80 -33.59
CA ARG A 276 50.19 -3.43 -33.73
C ARG A 276 51.26 -2.65 -32.98
N SER A 277 52.18 -3.39 -32.39
CA SER A 277 53.38 -2.94 -31.71
C SER A 277 54.27 -2.05 -32.57
N GLY A 278 54.66 -0.90 -31.99
CA GLY A 278 55.82 -0.09 -32.37
C GLY A 278 56.82 -0.03 -31.20
N PRO A 279 58.08 0.35 -31.43
CA PRO A 279 59.22 -0.05 -30.60
C PRO A 279 59.32 0.68 -29.24
N HIS A 280 59.90 -0.05 -28.30
CA HIS A 280 60.44 0.32 -26.99
C HIS A 280 60.88 1.79 -26.81
N LEU A 281 60.57 2.34 -25.62
CA LEU A 281 61.49 3.09 -24.74
C LEU A 281 61.01 2.95 -23.26
N PRO A 282 61.90 3.02 -22.25
CA PRO A 282 61.76 2.27 -21.00
C PRO A 282 61.19 3.08 -19.82
N GLY A 283 60.55 2.36 -18.89
CA GLY A 283 60.47 2.78 -17.50
C GLY A 283 59.06 3.09 -16.99
N SER A 284 58.31 2.04 -16.64
CA SER A 284 57.42 2.03 -15.46
C SER A 284 56.87 0.60 -15.29
N ARG A 285 57.36 -0.08 -14.26
CA ARG A 285 56.87 -1.40 -13.84
C ARG A 285 55.48 -1.22 -13.21
N VAL A 286 54.48 -1.94 -13.71
CA VAL A 286 53.28 -2.26 -12.93
C VAL A 286 53.31 -3.76 -12.69
N LEU A 287 53.55 -4.17 -11.44
CA LEU A 287 53.43 -5.55 -11.01
C LEU A 287 51.94 -5.94 -11.10
N ALA A 288 51.63 -6.91 -11.96
CA ALA A 288 50.44 -7.73 -11.82
C ALA A 288 50.75 -8.84 -10.81
N GLN A 289 49.98 -8.93 -9.74
CA GLN A 289 49.97 -10.10 -8.87
C GLN A 289 48.64 -10.83 -9.08
N GLN A 290 48.73 -11.94 -9.80
CA GLN A 290 47.71 -12.96 -9.95
C GLN A 290 47.56 -13.71 -8.62
N LEU A 291 46.32 -13.92 -8.19
CA LEU A 291 45.97 -15.05 -7.33
C LEU A 291 45.04 -15.97 -8.13
N LEU A 292 45.51 -17.20 -8.30
CA LEU A 292 44.78 -18.37 -8.78
C LEU A 292 43.65 -18.74 -7.82
#